data_AF-A0A0T6BFX3-F1
#
_entry.id   AF-A0A0T6BFX3-F1
#
_cell.length_a   1.000
_cell.length_b   1.000
_cell.length_c   1.000
_cell.angle_alpha   90.00
_cell.angle_beta   90.00
_cell.angle_gamma   90.00
#
_symmetry.space_group_name_H-M   'P 1'
#
loop_
_entity.id
_entity.type
_entity.pdbx_description
1 polymer ?
#
loop_
_entity_poly.entity_id
_entity_poly.type
_entity_poly.pdbx_seq_one_letter_code
_entity_poly.pdbx_strand_id
1 'polypeptide(L)'
;MTSRDHETLVALEHLMDEYSVPTTSNARKHEIETQLNNFSSQRDAWKFCVFFITHTSSQYVSMYALSTIESVINRQWHTLEWQDRAQLRNALYNFYIEHNSTSNFIRNKLAKLLVDIARYDWPQFYPEFFNNILELLKSEKHQLLGLVLLRTTSEELMNPRPDLSSYRKEQLPRLLQQYIPQVFQILISILNNLGNKPRHKATATPPPSPTHPSSQPNLAQQISTASFRPDPKAITREGLATVQHLLSWVSLNQVPVQIISAIFNFTHVSSYAQDDDDMCLLAMSTLNEILYRKCVPQGTQPLFIQLYHSTVQLMKDITCSSSSRIETLSADFMEKLSELLCLLMEQHLWRLEAEPGFSAIEFLSLLFQLTIHLPSLPCYLRCLAVWAAFIKQIKSQNAHRYYTTDTITICAESRR
;
A
#
# COMPACT_ATOMS: atom_id res chain seq x y z
N MET A 1 1.50 34.49 -20.91
CA MET A 1 0.41 34.56 -19.92
C MET A 1 -0.45 35.74 -20.30
N THR A 2 -1.71 35.49 -20.65
CA THR A 2 -2.61 36.51 -21.20
C THR A 2 -3.76 36.80 -20.22
N SER A 3 -4.26 38.05 -20.18
CA SER A 3 -5.48 38.42 -19.42
C SER A 3 -6.63 37.44 -19.70
N ARG A 4 -6.69 36.99 -20.95
CA ARG A 4 -7.64 36.01 -21.47
C ARG A 4 -7.60 34.65 -20.76
N ASP A 5 -6.42 34.17 -20.35
CA ASP A 5 -6.30 32.86 -19.67
C ASP A 5 -6.96 32.91 -18.28
N HIS A 6 -6.81 34.04 -17.57
CA HIS A 6 -7.42 34.28 -16.27
C HIS A 6 -8.94 34.48 -16.39
N GLU A 7 -9.38 35.27 -17.38
CA GLU A 7 -10.82 35.44 -17.65
C GLU A 7 -11.50 34.10 -17.96
N THR A 8 -10.83 33.24 -18.74
CA THR A 8 -11.35 31.91 -19.06
C THR A 8 -11.40 31.01 -17.82
N LEU A 9 -10.40 31.08 -16.94
CA LEU A 9 -10.38 30.33 -15.68
C LEU A 9 -11.54 30.75 -14.77
N VAL A 10 -11.73 32.05 -14.56
CA VAL A 10 -12.83 32.58 -13.73
C VAL A 10 -14.19 32.17 -14.27
N ALA A 11 -14.37 32.21 -15.60
CA ALA A 11 -15.60 31.74 -16.23
C ALA A 11 -15.83 30.23 -16.00
N LEU A 12 -14.77 29.42 -16.07
CA LEU A 12 -14.85 27.98 -15.84
C LEU A 12 -15.15 27.66 -14.36
N GLU A 13 -14.56 28.38 -13.42
CA GLU A 13 -14.87 28.26 -11.99
C GLU A 13 -16.34 28.54 -11.72
N HIS A 14 -16.88 29.64 -12.26
CA HIS A 14 -18.30 29.96 -12.13
C HIS A 14 -19.23 28.87 -12.70
N LEU A 15 -18.90 28.31 -13.87
CA LEU A 15 -19.70 27.23 -14.48
C LEU A 15 -19.66 25.95 -13.65
N MET A 16 -18.51 25.59 -13.09
CA MET A 16 -18.36 24.40 -12.25
C MET A 16 -19.07 24.56 -10.91
N ASP A 17 -19.00 25.75 -10.31
CA ASP A 17 -19.72 26.06 -9.08
C ASP A 17 -21.23 26.01 -9.32
N GLU A 18 -21.73 26.62 -10.41
CA GLU A 18 -23.15 26.54 -10.80
C GLU A 18 -23.60 25.09 -11.03
N TYR A 19 -22.79 24.27 -11.72
CA TYR A 19 -23.10 22.88 -11.98
C TYR A 19 -23.21 22.04 -10.68
N SER A 20 -22.35 22.34 -9.70
CA SER A 20 -22.30 21.60 -8.43
C SER A 20 -23.49 21.89 -7.50
N VAL A 21 -24.19 23.00 -7.71
CA VAL A 21 -25.30 23.42 -6.85
C VAL A 21 -26.52 22.49 -7.02
N PRO A 22 -27.13 21.97 -5.93
CA PRO A 22 -28.29 21.07 -6.02
C PRO A 22 -29.53 21.68 -6.65
N THR A 23 -29.70 23.01 -6.56
CA THR A 23 -30.86 23.72 -7.10
C THR A 23 -30.76 24.03 -8.60
N THR A 24 -29.60 23.80 -9.23
CA THR A 24 -29.41 24.00 -10.67
C THR A 24 -30.24 22.98 -11.44
N SER A 25 -31.09 23.46 -12.35
CA SER A 25 -32.01 22.61 -13.11
C SER A 25 -31.26 21.63 -14.02
N ASN A 26 -31.85 20.48 -14.30
CA ASN A 26 -31.25 19.48 -15.20
C ASN A 26 -31.01 20.04 -16.61
N ALA A 27 -31.91 20.90 -17.11
CA ALA A 27 -31.73 21.58 -18.39
C ALA A 27 -30.47 22.46 -18.37
N ARG A 28 -30.27 23.24 -17.30
CA ARG A 28 -29.09 24.09 -17.15
C ARG A 28 -27.80 23.28 -16.99
N LYS A 29 -27.83 22.18 -16.22
CA LYS A 29 -26.68 21.26 -16.11
C LYS A 29 -26.28 20.70 -17.48
N HIS A 30 -27.24 20.33 -18.32
CA HIS A 30 -26.98 19.85 -19.67
C HIS A 30 -26.39 20.93 -20.59
N GLU A 31 -26.84 22.18 -20.48
CA GLU A 31 -26.24 23.30 -21.20
C GLU A 31 -24.77 23.52 -20.79
N ILE A 32 -24.49 23.46 -19.48
CA ILE A 32 -23.12 23.59 -18.96
C ILE A 32 -22.24 22.45 -19.48
N GLU A 33 -22.71 21.20 -19.40
CA GLU A 33 -22.00 20.04 -19.97
C GLU A 33 -21.70 20.21 -21.46
N THR A 34 -22.65 20.73 -22.23
CA THR A 34 -22.47 21.01 -23.66
C THR A 34 -21.36 22.03 -23.88
N GLN A 35 -21.33 23.11 -23.10
CA GLN A 35 -20.26 24.12 -23.18
C GLN A 35 -18.89 23.55 -22.82
N LEU A 36 -18.81 22.73 -21.78
CA LEU A 36 -17.57 22.06 -21.36
C LEU A 36 -17.08 21.06 -22.41
N ASN A 37 -17.98 20.26 -22.99
CA ASN A 37 -17.65 19.34 -24.08
C ASN A 37 -17.16 20.09 -25.33
N ASN A 38 -17.77 21.22 -25.65
CA ASN A 38 -17.34 22.07 -26.76
C ASN A 38 -15.94 22.66 -26.52
N PHE A 39 -15.65 23.10 -25.28
CA PHE A 39 -14.32 23.59 -24.92
C PHE A 39 -13.26 22.50 -25.02
N SER A 40 -13.47 21.36 -24.36
CA SER A 40 -12.52 20.24 -24.32
C SER A 40 -12.26 19.60 -25.69
N SER A 41 -13.16 19.79 -26.66
CA SER A 41 -12.99 19.34 -28.04
C SER A 41 -12.04 20.22 -28.86
N GLN A 42 -11.68 21.42 -28.39
CA GLN A 42 -10.76 22.31 -29.09
C GLN A 42 -9.32 21.75 -29.06
N ARG A 43 -8.60 21.86 -30.18
CA ARG A 43 -7.25 21.29 -30.36
C ARG A 43 -6.25 21.70 -29.27
N ASP A 44 -6.30 22.95 -28.84
CA ASP A 44 -5.37 23.53 -27.86
C ASP A 44 -5.98 23.69 -26.46
N ALA A 45 -7.15 23.11 -26.19
CA ALA A 45 -7.83 23.21 -24.88
C ALA A 45 -6.93 22.77 -23.72
N TRP A 46 -6.09 21.76 -23.94
CA TRP A 46 -5.17 21.25 -22.93
C TRP A 46 -4.15 22.30 -22.45
N LYS A 47 -3.77 23.28 -23.29
CA LYS A 47 -2.84 24.35 -22.92
C LYS A 47 -3.46 25.26 -21.85
N PHE A 48 -4.76 25.56 -21.98
CA PHE A 48 -5.51 26.23 -20.95
C PHE A 48 -5.67 25.35 -19.70
N CYS A 49 -5.92 24.05 -19.86
CA CYS A 49 -6.01 23.13 -18.72
C CYS A 49 -4.72 23.07 -17.89
N VAL A 50 -3.54 23.15 -18.52
CA VAL A 50 -2.25 23.27 -17.83
C VAL A 50 -2.17 24.55 -17.00
N PHE A 51 -2.68 25.66 -17.53
CA PHE A 51 -2.80 26.91 -16.76
C PHE A 51 -3.81 26.77 -15.61
N PHE A 52 -4.97 26.16 -15.84
CA PHE A 52 -6.02 26.00 -14.82
C PHE A 52 -5.54 25.22 -13.61
N ILE A 53 -4.90 24.06 -13.81
CA ILE A 53 -4.46 23.21 -12.68
C ILE A 53 -3.49 23.94 -11.75
N THR A 54 -2.65 24.84 -12.28
CA THR A 54 -1.65 25.56 -11.49
C THR A 54 -2.19 26.82 -10.79
N HIS A 55 -3.38 27.31 -11.17
CA HIS A 55 -3.91 28.59 -10.71
C HIS A 55 -5.27 28.48 -10.00
N THR A 56 -5.99 27.37 -10.14
CA THR A 56 -7.27 27.17 -9.46
C THR A 56 -7.08 26.55 -8.08
N SER A 57 -7.95 26.93 -7.14
CA SER A 57 -8.17 26.17 -5.90
C SER A 57 -9.38 25.24 -6.00
N SER A 58 -10.15 25.28 -7.09
CA SER A 58 -11.34 24.46 -7.26
C SER A 58 -10.98 23.02 -7.65
N GLN A 59 -11.42 22.07 -6.82
CA GLN A 59 -11.23 20.64 -7.09
C GLN A 59 -12.01 20.17 -8.32
N TYR A 60 -13.16 20.79 -8.61
CA TYR A 60 -13.97 20.51 -9.80
C TYR A 60 -13.25 20.93 -11.07
N VAL A 61 -12.72 22.16 -11.10
CA VAL A 61 -11.93 22.67 -12.23
C VAL A 61 -10.67 21.83 -12.42
N SER A 62 -9.97 21.48 -11.33
CA SER A 62 -8.81 20.61 -11.38
C SER A 62 -9.13 19.27 -12.04
N MET A 63 -10.20 18.59 -11.62
CA MET A 63 -10.60 17.30 -12.19
C MET A 63 -11.03 17.40 -13.65
N TYR A 64 -11.76 18.44 -14.02
CA TYR A 64 -12.15 18.68 -15.41
C TYR A 64 -10.92 18.93 -16.30
N ALA A 65 -9.99 19.78 -15.85
CA ALA A 65 -8.75 20.07 -16.56
C ALA A 65 -7.90 18.81 -16.74
N LEU A 66 -7.74 18.01 -15.68
CA LEU A 66 -7.01 16.75 -15.74
C LEU A 66 -7.69 15.70 -16.62
N SER A 67 -9.02 15.67 -16.68
CA SER A 67 -9.78 14.76 -17.58
C SER A 67 -9.66 15.17 -19.04
N THR A 68 -9.59 16.48 -19.32
CA THR A 68 -9.31 16.99 -20.66
C THR A 68 -7.89 16.60 -21.10
N ILE A 69 -6.91 16.77 -20.21
CA ILE A 69 -5.52 16.36 -20.44
C ILE A 69 -5.42 14.83 -20.67
N GLU A 70 -6.15 14.03 -19.89
CA GLU A 70 -6.23 12.58 -20.07
C GLU A 70 -6.71 12.18 -21.47
N SER A 71 -7.76 12.85 -21.98
CA SER A 71 -8.26 12.62 -23.32
C SER A 71 -7.18 12.87 -24.37
N VAL A 72 -6.40 13.96 -24.21
CA VAL A 72 -5.28 14.27 -25.09
C VAL A 72 -4.18 13.22 -25.01
N ILE A 73 -3.78 12.78 -23.80
CA ILE A 73 -2.78 11.71 -23.61
C ILE A 73 -3.25 10.39 -24.23
N ASN A 74 -4.52 10.01 -24.08
CA ASN A 74 -4.98 8.73 -24.58
C ASN A 74 -5.27 8.73 -26.09
N ARG A 75 -5.68 9.86 -26.68
CA ARG A 75 -6.17 9.91 -28.07
C ARG A 75 -5.22 10.59 -29.05
N GLN A 76 -4.42 11.54 -28.57
CA GLN A 76 -3.68 12.47 -29.43
C GLN A 76 -2.18 12.49 -29.12
N TRP A 77 -1.69 11.73 -28.13
CA TRP A 77 -0.29 11.79 -27.70
C TRP A 77 0.71 11.64 -28.85
N HIS A 78 0.52 10.66 -29.73
CA HIS A 78 1.40 10.43 -30.87
C HIS A 78 1.33 11.51 -31.96
N THR A 79 0.28 12.34 -31.97
CA THR A 79 0.11 13.44 -32.92
C THR A 79 0.64 14.78 -32.39
N LEU A 80 0.84 14.90 -31.07
CA LEU A 80 1.42 16.09 -30.48
C LEU A 80 2.89 16.24 -30.89
N GLU A 81 3.32 17.49 -31.06
CA GLU A 81 4.73 17.80 -31.27
C GLU A 81 5.55 17.49 -30.01
N TRP A 82 6.85 17.25 -30.21
CA TRP A 82 7.76 16.92 -29.11
C TRP A 82 7.76 17.98 -27.99
N GLN A 83 7.74 19.26 -28.37
CA GLN A 83 7.74 20.38 -27.42
C GLN A 83 6.48 20.39 -26.55
N ASP A 84 5.31 20.17 -27.17
CA ASP A 84 4.03 20.10 -26.47
C ASP A 84 3.98 18.91 -25.50
N ARG A 85 4.49 17.72 -25.90
CA ARG A 85 4.59 16.56 -25.02
C ARG A 85 5.47 16.83 -23.81
N ALA A 86 6.64 17.43 -24.03
CA ALA A 86 7.56 17.78 -22.96
C ALA A 86 6.96 18.82 -22.01
N GLN A 87 6.29 19.85 -22.55
CA GLN A 87 5.60 20.86 -21.75
C GLN A 87 4.51 20.24 -20.87
N LEU A 88 3.65 19.39 -21.46
CA LEU A 88 2.56 18.74 -20.72
C LEU A 88 3.10 17.84 -19.60
N ARG A 89 4.12 17.03 -19.91
CA ARG A 89 4.77 16.15 -18.94
C ARG A 89 5.38 16.94 -17.78
N ASN A 90 6.14 17.99 -18.08
CA ASN A 90 6.80 18.80 -17.06
C ASN A 90 5.79 19.54 -16.19
N ALA A 91 4.72 20.07 -16.79
CA ALA A 91 3.66 20.73 -16.05
C ALA A 91 2.95 19.77 -15.08
N LEU A 92 2.58 18.57 -15.53
CA LEU A 92 1.95 17.56 -14.69
C LEU A 92 2.88 17.08 -13.57
N TYR A 93 4.17 16.88 -13.87
CA TYR A 93 5.14 16.45 -12.87
C TYR A 93 5.39 17.54 -11.82
N ASN A 94 5.62 18.79 -12.24
CA ASN A 94 5.80 19.91 -11.31
C ASN A 94 4.57 20.08 -10.41
N PHE A 95 3.37 20.04 -11.00
CA PHE A 95 2.13 20.12 -10.24
C PHE A 95 2.00 18.95 -9.24
N TYR A 96 2.38 17.73 -9.63
CA TYR A 96 2.37 16.56 -8.75
C TYR A 96 3.29 16.74 -7.53
N ILE A 97 4.47 17.36 -7.70
CA ILE A 97 5.43 17.58 -6.62
C ILE A 97 5.04 18.76 -5.72
N GLU A 98 4.62 19.88 -6.31
CA GLU A 98 4.28 21.11 -5.58
C GLU A 98 3.06 20.92 -4.68
N HIS A 99 2.11 20.10 -5.11
CA HIS A 99 0.82 19.91 -4.46
C HIS A 99 0.70 18.62 -3.65
N ASN A 100 1.73 18.32 -2.84
CA ASN A 100 1.76 17.13 -1.96
C ASN A 100 0.56 17.05 -0.99
N SER A 101 -0.05 18.18 -0.62
CA SER A 101 -1.21 18.28 0.27
C SER A 101 -2.57 18.23 -0.42
N THR A 102 -2.60 18.05 -1.74
CA THR A 102 -3.87 18.00 -2.49
C THR A 102 -4.64 16.71 -2.19
N SER A 103 -5.97 16.77 -2.35
CA SER A 103 -6.88 15.65 -2.14
C SER A 103 -6.43 14.38 -2.86
N ASN A 104 -6.61 13.24 -2.20
CA ASN A 104 -6.14 11.93 -2.67
C ASN A 104 -6.58 11.62 -4.11
N PHE A 105 -7.81 11.97 -4.49
CA PHE A 105 -8.31 11.67 -5.83
C PHE A 105 -7.62 12.47 -6.95
N ILE A 106 -7.28 13.74 -6.74
CA ILE A 106 -6.50 14.54 -7.69
C ILE A 106 -5.08 14.01 -7.78
N ARG A 107 -4.45 13.71 -6.63
CA ARG A 107 -3.11 13.10 -6.59
C ARG A 107 -3.06 11.79 -7.36
N ASN A 108 -4.03 10.92 -7.15
CA ASN A 108 -4.12 9.63 -7.85
C ASN A 108 -4.37 9.84 -9.35
N LYS A 109 -5.20 10.83 -9.73
CA LYS A 109 -5.41 11.20 -11.14
C LYS A 109 -4.10 11.67 -11.79
N LEU A 110 -3.32 12.50 -11.13
CA LEU A 110 -2.02 12.96 -11.65
C LEU A 110 -1.03 11.82 -11.82
N ALA A 111 -0.89 10.96 -10.80
CA ALA A 111 -0.04 9.78 -10.89
C ALA A 111 -0.44 8.89 -12.08
N LYS A 112 -1.74 8.68 -12.28
CA LYS A 112 -2.29 7.95 -13.42
C LYS A 112 -1.88 8.56 -14.76
N LEU A 113 -1.97 9.89 -14.91
CA LEU A 113 -1.59 10.58 -16.14
C LEU A 113 -0.09 10.51 -16.42
N LEU A 114 0.75 10.68 -15.39
CA LEU A 114 2.20 10.52 -15.52
C LEU A 114 2.58 9.11 -15.98
N VAL A 115 1.90 8.09 -15.44
CA VAL A 115 2.09 6.70 -15.83
C VAL A 115 1.57 6.41 -17.24
N ASP A 116 0.46 7.03 -17.64
CA ASP A 116 -0.06 6.89 -19.02
C ASP A 116 0.88 7.53 -20.04
N ILE A 117 1.53 8.66 -19.71
CA ILE A 117 2.61 9.22 -20.53
C ILE A 117 3.80 8.24 -20.58
N ALA A 118 4.23 7.72 -19.43
CA ALA A 118 5.34 6.78 -19.36
C ALA A 118 5.07 5.48 -20.14
N ARG A 119 3.83 5.00 -20.18
CA ARG A 119 3.42 3.83 -20.96
C ARG A 119 3.82 3.95 -22.44
N TYR A 120 3.74 5.16 -23.01
CA TYR A 120 4.12 5.41 -24.39
C TYR A 120 5.61 5.72 -24.55
N ASP A 121 6.17 6.53 -23.65
CA ASP A 121 7.46 7.20 -23.87
C ASP A 121 8.63 6.61 -23.09
N TRP A 122 8.39 5.92 -21.95
CA TRP A 122 9.45 5.31 -21.17
C TRP A 122 9.99 4.06 -21.90
N PRO A 123 11.33 3.86 -21.97
CA PRO A 123 12.40 4.67 -21.41
C PRO A 123 13.05 5.65 -22.40
N GLN A 124 12.72 5.58 -23.69
CA GLN A 124 13.46 6.30 -24.74
C GLN A 124 13.21 7.81 -24.72
N PHE A 125 11.96 8.21 -24.53
CA PHE A 125 11.50 9.59 -24.62
C PHE A 125 11.13 10.19 -23.25
N TYR A 126 11.08 9.34 -22.22
CA TYR A 126 10.91 9.74 -20.83
C TYR A 126 11.88 8.95 -19.92
N PRO A 127 13.20 9.07 -20.10
CA PRO A 127 14.20 8.24 -19.40
C PRO A 127 14.24 8.47 -17.88
N GLU A 128 13.92 9.68 -17.42
CA GLU A 128 13.95 10.08 -16.02
C GLU A 128 12.76 9.54 -15.21
N PHE A 129 11.71 9.03 -15.86
CA PHE A 129 10.45 8.62 -15.22
C PHE A 129 10.64 7.75 -13.97
N PHE A 130 11.32 6.61 -14.13
CA PHE A 130 11.45 5.66 -13.03
C PHE A 130 12.50 6.10 -11.99
N ASN A 131 13.54 6.83 -12.42
CA ASN A 131 14.52 7.40 -11.51
C ASN A 131 13.88 8.45 -10.59
N ASN A 132 12.98 9.28 -11.12
CA ASN A 132 12.19 10.23 -10.34
C ASN A 132 11.37 9.51 -9.27
N ILE A 133 10.75 8.36 -9.57
CA ILE A 133 10.03 7.54 -8.56
C ILE A 133 10.98 7.14 -7.44
N LEU A 134 12.17 6.63 -7.77
CA LEU A 134 13.17 6.20 -6.79
C LEU A 134 13.68 7.35 -5.91
N GLU A 135 13.84 8.55 -6.48
CA GLU A 135 14.21 9.76 -5.74
C GLU A 135 13.10 10.21 -4.78
N LEU A 136 11.84 10.19 -5.23
CA LEU A 136 10.69 10.53 -4.39
C LEU A 136 10.55 9.59 -3.20
N LEU A 137 10.72 8.28 -3.41
CA LEU A 137 10.68 7.28 -2.33
C LEU A 137 11.73 7.53 -1.24
N LYS A 138 12.90 8.05 -1.62
CA LYS A 138 14.00 8.36 -0.70
C LYS A 138 13.83 9.72 0.00
N SER A 139 12.97 10.59 -0.50
CA SER A 139 12.75 11.95 0.01
C SER A 139 11.70 11.95 1.12
N GLU A 140 12.08 12.30 2.37
CA GLU A 140 11.14 12.38 3.50
C GLU A 140 9.88 13.22 3.20
N LYS A 141 10.04 14.33 2.48
CA LYS A 141 8.93 15.23 2.13
C LYS A 141 7.97 14.61 1.11
N HIS A 142 8.50 13.84 0.15
CA HIS A 142 7.74 13.38 -1.03
C HIS A 142 7.53 11.86 -1.05
N GLN A 143 7.85 11.17 0.04
CA GLN A 143 7.82 9.71 0.12
C GLN A 143 6.44 9.13 -0.21
N LEU A 144 5.36 9.78 0.26
CA LEU A 144 3.99 9.38 -0.09
C LEU A 144 3.72 9.48 -1.59
N LEU A 145 4.18 10.55 -2.25
CA LEU A 145 4.09 10.70 -3.71
C LEU A 145 4.86 9.58 -4.42
N GLY A 146 6.08 9.29 -3.96
CA GLY A 146 6.89 8.19 -4.49
C GLY A 146 6.16 6.84 -4.40
N LEU A 147 5.50 6.56 -3.27
CA LEU A 147 4.74 5.32 -3.06
C LEU A 147 3.50 5.25 -3.97
N VAL A 148 2.70 6.31 -4.02
CA VAL A 148 1.52 6.38 -4.90
C VAL A 148 1.93 6.19 -6.37
N LEU A 149 2.96 6.91 -6.82
CA LEU A 149 3.42 6.82 -8.21
C LEU A 149 4.02 5.44 -8.53
N LEU A 150 4.79 4.84 -7.61
CA LEU A 150 5.31 3.48 -7.77
C LEU A 150 4.18 2.46 -7.88
N ARG A 151 3.18 2.55 -7.00
CA ARG A 151 2.04 1.64 -7.02
C ARG A 151 1.23 1.78 -8.29
N THR A 152 0.86 3.01 -8.67
CA THR A 152 0.14 3.25 -9.93
C THR A 152 0.95 2.78 -11.14
N THR A 153 2.28 2.96 -11.14
CA THR A 153 3.16 2.42 -12.18
C THR A 153 3.06 0.90 -12.25
N SER A 154 3.11 0.23 -11.11
CA SER A 154 2.99 -1.23 -11.00
C SER A 154 1.63 -1.71 -11.51
N GLU A 155 0.52 -1.13 -11.04
CA GLU A 155 -0.85 -1.50 -11.42
C GLU A 155 -1.12 -1.30 -12.91
N GLU A 156 -0.60 -0.22 -13.50
CA GLU A 156 -0.92 0.14 -14.88
C GLU A 156 -0.02 -0.51 -15.92
N LEU A 157 1.29 -0.59 -15.65
CA LEU A 157 2.24 -1.10 -16.65
C LEU A 157 2.33 -2.63 -16.63
N MET A 158 1.96 -3.28 -15.52
CA MET A 158 1.84 -4.74 -15.47
C MET A 158 0.53 -5.26 -16.06
N ASN A 159 -0.45 -4.38 -16.28
CA ASN A 159 -1.72 -4.69 -16.94
C ASN A 159 -1.70 -4.22 -18.40
N PRO A 160 -1.52 -5.13 -19.38
CA PRO A 160 -1.39 -4.76 -20.77
C PRO A 160 -2.70 -4.17 -21.32
N ARG A 161 -2.67 -2.95 -21.86
CA ARG A 161 -3.83 -2.40 -22.57
C ARG A 161 -3.92 -2.96 -23.99
N PRO A 162 -5.14 -3.17 -24.52
CA PRO A 162 -5.34 -3.82 -25.83
C PRO A 162 -4.74 -3.02 -26.99
N ASP A 163 -4.75 -1.69 -26.90
CA ASP A 163 -4.23 -0.72 -27.87
C ASP A 163 -2.70 -0.69 -28.01
N LEU A 164 -1.96 -1.28 -27.08
CA LEU A 164 -0.50 -1.36 -27.17
C LEU A 164 -0.02 -2.45 -28.14
N SER A 165 1.10 -2.18 -28.82
CA SER A 165 1.81 -3.18 -29.63
C SER A 165 2.33 -4.34 -28.78
N SER A 166 2.45 -5.54 -29.36
CA SER A 166 2.98 -6.72 -28.67
C SER A 166 4.37 -6.47 -28.08
N TYR A 167 5.22 -5.75 -28.82
CA TYR A 167 6.54 -5.35 -28.33
C TYR A 167 6.45 -4.52 -27.04
N ARG A 168 5.58 -3.50 -26.98
CA ARG A 168 5.43 -2.68 -25.78
C ARG A 168 4.84 -3.45 -24.61
N LYS A 169 3.89 -4.35 -24.86
CA LYS A 169 3.31 -5.24 -23.84
C LYS A 169 4.35 -6.13 -23.17
N GLU A 170 5.37 -6.57 -23.91
CA GLU A 170 6.49 -7.34 -23.35
C GLU A 170 7.59 -6.46 -22.74
N GLN A 171 7.86 -5.30 -23.33
CA GLN A 171 8.96 -4.44 -22.93
C GLN A 171 8.73 -3.81 -21.54
N LEU A 172 7.53 -3.30 -21.26
CA LEU A 172 7.24 -2.57 -20.01
C LEU A 172 7.44 -3.45 -18.76
N PRO A 173 6.91 -4.70 -18.69
CA PRO A 173 7.19 -5.59 -17.57
C PRO A 173 8.68 -5.93 -17.42
N ARG A 174 9.39 -6.17 -18.54
CA ARG A 174 10.84 -6.46 -18.50
C ARG A 174 11.64 -5.30 -17.91
N LEU A 175 11.30 -4.06 -18.27
CA LEU A 175 11.93 -2.86 -17.72
C LEU A 175 11.65 -2.73 -16.23
N LEU A 176 10.39 -2.88 -15.80
CA LEU A 176 10.03 -2.81 -14.39
C LEU A 176 10.78 -3.86 -13.55
N GLN A 177 10.87 -5.11 -14.04
CA GLN A 177 11.57 -6.20 -13.36
C GLN A 177 13.03 -5.88 -13.03
N GLN A 178 13.71 -5.04 -13.83
CA GLN A 178 15.11 -4.65 -13.59
C GLN A 178 15.26 -3.79 -12.32
N TYR A 179 14.24 -3.00 -11.98
CA TYR A 179 14.27 -2.11 -10.83
C TYR A 179 13.77 -2.76 -9.54
N ILE A 180 13.07 -3.89 -9.63
CA ILE A 180 12.44 -4.56 -8.48
C ILE A 180 13.37 -4.81 -7.29
N PRO A 181 14.62 -5.29 -7.48
CA PRO A 181 15.53 -5.48 -6.36
C PRO A 181 15.80 -4.18 -5.58
N GLN A 182 16.02 -3.07 -6.31
CA GLN A 182 16.25 -1.76 -5.69
C GLN A 182 14.97 -1.22 -5.02
N VAL A 183 13.81 -1.40 -5.66
CA VAL A 183 12.52 -1.01 -5.10
C VAL A 183 12.27 -1.69 -3.76
N PHE A 184 12.48 -3.01 -3.66
CA PHE A 184 12.32 -3.70 -2.38
C PHE A 184 13.28 -3.21 -1.31
N GLN A 185 14.55 -2.95 -1.64
CA GLN A 185 15.50 -2.40 -0.65
C GLN A 185 15.01 -1.07 -0.07
N ILE A 186 14.47 -0.19 -0.92
CA ILE A 186 13.89 1.09 -0.48
C ILE A 186 12.63 0.84 0.37
N LEU A 187 11.69 0.01 -0.10
CA LEU A 187 10.44 -0.29 0.64
C LEU A 187 10.72 -0.93 2.01
N ILE A 188 11.69 -1.85 2.11
CA ILE A 188 12.12 -2.45 3.38
C ILE A 188 12.64 -1.36 4.32
N SER A 189 13.48 -0.44 3.82
CA SER A 189 13.97 0.69 4.64
C SER A 189 12.82 1.58 5.11
N ILE A 190 11.85 1.90 4.25
CA ILE A 190 10.69 2.72 4.60
C ILE A 190 9.87 2.04 5.70
N LEU A 191 9.49 0.77 5.49
CA LEU A 191 8.66 0.01 6.43
C LEU A 191 9.37 -0.19 7.77
N ASN A 192 10.67 -0.50 7.79
CA ASN A 192 11.42 -0.61 9.04
C ASN A 192 11.51 0.72 9.79
N ASN A 193 11.70 1.84 9.09
CA ASN A 193 11.74 3.17 9.70
C ASN A 193 10.38 3.58 10.33
N LEU A 194 9.28 3.07 9.77
CA LEU A 194 7.93 3.31 10.27
C LEU A 194 7.57 2.36 11.42
N GLY A 195 7.95 1.08 11.32
CA GLY A 195 7.66 0.04 12.31
C GLY A 195 8.52 0.10 13.57
N ASN A 196 9.78 0.55 13.47
CA ASN A 196 10.72 0.59 14.61
C ASN A 196 10.55 1.79 15.54
N LYS A 197 9.68 2.76 15.22
CA LYS A 197 9.42 3.87 16.14
C LYS A 197 8.64 3.28 17.32
N PRO A 198 9.15 3.35 18.56
CA PRO A 198 8.36 2.96 19.71
C PRO A 198 7.08 3.78 19.64
N ARG A 199 5.94 3.12 19.39
CA ARG A 199 4.61 3.72 19.51
C ARG A 199 4.62 4.34 20.90
N HIS A 200 4.80 5.66 20.96
CA HIS A 200 5.01 6.34 22.23
C HIS A 200 3.88 5.86 23.13
N LYS A 201 4.22 5.15 24.22
CA LYS A 201 3.39 5.19 25.41
C LYS A 201 3.14 6.67 25.57
N ALA A 202 1.90 7.10 25.37
CA ALA A 202 1.50 8.44 25.72
C ALA A 202 1.83 8.57 27.20
N THR A 203 3.04 9.01 27.52
CA THR A 203 3.33 9.57 28.81
C THR A 203 2.45 10.79 28.81
N ALA A 204 1.26 10.62 29.40
CA ALA A 204 0.52 11.70 30.00
C ALA A 204 1.51 12.42 30.91
N THR A 205 2.24 13.38 30.35
CA THR A 205 2.99 14.32 31.15
C THR A 205 1.91 15.03 31.96
N PRO A 206 1.91 14.92 33.30
CA PRO A 206 0.95 15.62 34.12
C PRO A 206 1.01 17.11 33.79
N PRO A 207 -0.12 17.84 33.85
CA PRO A 207 -0.13 19.27 33.55
C PRO A 207 0.91 19.98 34.43
N PRO A 208 1.72 20.90 33.87
CA PRO A 208 2.70 21.61 34.65
C PRO A 208 1.99 22.40 35.75
N SER A 209 2.46 22.27 36.99
CA SER A 209 1.97 23.05 38.12
C SER A 209 2.18 24.55 37.88
N PRO A 210 1.29 25.43 38.39
CA PRO A 210 1.33 26.84 38.07
C PRO A 210 2.49 27.50 38.83
N THR A 211 3.59 27.77 38.15
CA THR A 211 4.64 28.63 38.69
C THR A 211 5.15 29.60 37.63
N HIS A 212 4.94 30.88 37.93
CA HIS A 212 5.48 32.11 37.32
C HIS A 212 5.06 32.55 35.90
N PRO A 213 4.58 33.81 35.75
CA PRO A 213 4.23 34.40 34.46
C PRO A 213 5.48 35.00 33.79
N SER A 214 6.32 34.19 33.15
CA SER A 214 7.39 34.73 32.25
C SER A 214 7.99 33.68 31.33
N SER A 215 7.16 32.94 30.61
CA SER A 215 7.60 32.22 29.42
C SER A 215 6.40 31.98 28.51
N GLN A 216 6.18 32.88 27.56
CA GLN A 216 5.32 32.58 26.43
C GLN A 216 5.89 31.35 25.71
N PRO A 217 5.10 30.29 25.47
CA PRO A 217 5.54 29.22 24.59
C PRO A 217 5.76 29.83 23.20
N ASN A 218 6.98 29.72 22.69
CA ASN A 218 7.37 30.23 21.38
C ASN A 218 6.68 29.39 20.29
N LEU A 219 5.42 29.69 19.97
CA LEU A 219 4.63 29.00 18.93
C LEU A 219 5.40 28.93 17.59
N ALA A 220 6.19 29.96 17.28
CA ALA A 220 6.98 30.04 16.06
C ALA A 220 7.99 28.88 15.89
N GLN A 221 8.54 28.36 16.99
CA GLN A 221 9.55 27.30 16.95
C GLN A 221 8.90 25.91 16.78
N GLN A 222 7.69 25.70 17.31
CA GLN A 222 6.90 24.48 17.08
C GLN A 222 6.26 24.45 15.68
N ILE A 223 5.88 25.61 15.13
CA ILE A 223 5.33 25.72 13.77
C ILE A 223 6.42 25.47 12.70
N SER A 224 7.68 25.86 12.97
CA SER A 224 8.79 25.69 12.01
C SER A 224 9.23 24.24 11.80
N THR A 225 9.12 23.39 12.84
CA THR A 225 9.42 21.94 12.74
C THR A 225 8.23 21.11 12.26
N ALA A 226 7.02 21.67 12.24
CA ALA A 226 5.83 21.10 11.61
C ALA A 226 5.85 21.30 10.08
N SER A 227 7.03 21.35 9.48
CA SER A 227 7.21 21.36 8.02
C SER A 227 6.61 20.09 7.44
N PHE A 228 5.46 20.20 6.79
CA PHE A 228 4.80 19.31 5.81
C PHE A 228 5.37 17.88 5.70
N ARG A 229 5.42 17.14 6.82
CA ARG A 229 5.74 15.71 6.79
C ARG A 229 4.45 14.96 6.45
N PRO A 230 4.45 14.10 5.41
CA PRO A 230 3.28 13.30 5.09
C PRO A 230 2.88 12.45 6.31
N ASP A 231 1.57 12.25 6.49
CA ASP A 231 1.03 11.46 7.60
C ASP A 231 1.67 10.06 7.60
N PRO A 232 2.38 9.66 8.68
CA PRO A 232 3.05 8.35 8.74
C PRO A 232 2.07 7.18 8.56
N LYS A 233 0.79 7.33 8.94
CA LYS A 233 -0.22 6.30 8.70
C LYS A 233 -0.54 6.16 7.22
N ALA A 234 -0.69 7.28 6.50
CA ALA A 234 -0.86 7.28 5.04
C ALA A 234 0.33 6.62 4.32
N ILE A 235 1.56 6.94 4.72
CA ILE A 235 2.78 6.31 4.16
C ILE A 235 2.80 4.80 4.45
N THR A 236 2.46 4.40 5.68
CA THR A 236 2.42 2.98 6.07
C THR A 236 1.41 2.20 5.23
N ARG A 237 0.18 2.72 5.11
CA ARG A 237 -0.89 2.11 4.31
C ARG A 237 -0.49 1.99 2.85
N GLU A 238 0.02 3.07 2.25
CA GLU A 238 0.44 3.05 0.85
C GLU A 238 1.66 2.14 0.62
N GLY A 239 2.60 2.11 1.57
CA GLY A 239 3.77 1.24 1.54
C GLY A 239 3.38 -0.24 1.55
N LEU A 240 2.52 -0.65 2.48
CA LEU A 240 2.01 -2.03 2.55
C LEU A 240 1.21 -2.39 1.29
N ALA A 241 0.30 -1.53 0.83
CA ALA A 241 -0.48 -1.78 -0.38
C ALA A 241 0.42 -1.89 -1.64
N THR A 242 1.48 -1.08 -1.71
CA THR A 242 2.48 -1.17 -2.79
C THR A 242 3.20 -2.51 -2.76
N VAL A 243 3.66 -2.94 -1.57
CA VAL A 243 4.32 -4.25 -1.41
C VAL A 243 3.36 -5.38 -1.77
N GLN A 244 2.11 -5.33 -1.30
CA GLN A 244 1.08 -6.32 -1.62
C GLN A 244 0.89 -6.47 -3.13
N HIS A 245 0.71 -5.35 -3.84
CA HIS A 245 0.56 -5.38 -5.29
C HIS A 245 1.81 -5.93 -6.00
N LEU A 246 3.02 -5.55 -5.56
CA LEU A 246 4.26 -6.08 -6.14
C LEU A 246 4.37 -7.60 -5.97
N LEU A 247 4.00 -8.13 -4.79
CA LEU A 247 4.03 -9.56 -4.51
C LEU A 247 3.06 -10.36 -5.41
N SER A 248 1.98 -9.75 -5.90
CA SER A 248 1.02 -10.40 -6.78
C SER A 248 1.60 -10.84 -8.13
N TRP A 249 2.69 -10.22 -8.61
CA TRP A 249 3.26 -10.50 -9.93
C TRP A 249 4.77 -10.75 -9.93
N VAL A 250 5.53 -10.21 -8.98
CA VAL A 250 6.99 -10.40 -8.92
C VAL A 250 7.36 -11.88 -8.77
N SER A 251 8.50 -12.27 -9.36
CA SER A 251 9.07 -13.60 -9.15
C SER A 251 9.55 -13.74 -7.70
N LEU A 252 9.17 -14.83 -7.03
CA LEU A 252 9.56 -15.07 -5.64
C LEU A 252 11.09 -15.07 -5.43
N ASN A 253 11.88 -15.36 -6.47
CA ASN A 253 13.35 -15.28 -6.42
C ASN A 253 13.88 -13.84 -6.19
N GLN A 254 13.09 -12.83 -6.54
CA GLN A 254 13.46 -11.42 -6.39
C GLN A 254 12.93 -10.82 -5.08
N VAL A 255 12.12 -11.55 -4.32
CA VAL A 255 11.53 -11.09 -3.06
C VAL A 255 12.55 -11.27 -1.93
N PRO A 256 13.06 -10.19 -1.32
CA PRO A 256 14.07 -10.32 -0.27
C PRO A 256 13.45 -10.84 1.04
N VAL A 257 14.14 -11.71 1.76
CA VAL A 257 13.68 -12.28 3.03
C VAL A 257 13.33 -11.22 4.07
N GLN A 258 14.04 -10.08 4.06
CA GLN A 258 13.85 -8.99 5.01
C GLN A 258 12.49 -8.29 4.88
N ILE A 259 11.80 -8.42 3.73
CA ILE A 259 10.46 -7.84 3.57
C ILE A 259 9.46 -8.47 4.53
N ILE A 260 9.62 -9.76 4.84
CA ILE A 260 8.76 -10.50 5.77
C ILE A 260 8.80 -9.80 7.13
N SER A 261 9.99 -9.67 7.71
CA SER A 261 10.17 -9.01 9.01
C SER A 261 9.64 -7.57 9.00
N ALA A 262 9.86 -6.84 7.91
CA ALA A 262 9.37 -5.48 7.77
C ALA A 262 7.84 -5.39 7.78
N ILE A 263 7.13 -6.35 7.17
CA ILE A 263 5.66 -6.42 7.19
C ILE A 263 5.16 -6.84 8.59
N PHE A 264 5.80 -7.83 9.23
CA PHE A 264 5.42 -8.31 10.56
C PHE A 264 5.49 -7.23 11.66
N ASN A 265 6.31 -6.19 11.49
CA ASN A 265 6.29 -5.03 12.41
C ASN A 265 4.90 -4.37 12.52
N PHE A 266 4.03 -4.57 11.52
CA PHE A 266 2.68 -4.00 11.46
C PHE A 266 1.57 -5.01 11.78
N THR A 267 1.90 -6.27 12.07
CA THR A 267 0.91 -7.32 12.42
C THR A 267 0.63 -7.38 13.92
N HIS A 268 1.39 -6.62 14.73
CA HIS A 268 1.09 -6.52 16.16
C HIS A 268 -0.17 -5.69 16.37
N VAL A 269 -1.24 -6.38 16.77
CA VAL A 269 -2.48 -5.79 17.27
C VAL A 269 -2.13 -4.90 18.47
N SER A 270 -2.20 -3.59 18.29
CA SER A 270 -2.07 -2.67 19.41
C SER A 270 -2.96 -1.46 19.21
N SER A 271 -3.73 -1.16 20.25
CA SER A 271 -4.47 0.07 20.49
C SER A 271 -5.90 0.10 19.95
N TYR A 272 -6.77 0.66 20.79
CA TYR A 272 -8.21 0.81 20.72
C TYR A 272 -8.72 1.70 19.55
N ALA A 273 -7.96 1.83 18.46
CA ALA A 273 -8.25 2.73 17.34
C ALA A 273 -8.44 1.97 16.02
N GLN A 274 -9.60 2.14 15.39
CA GLN A 274 -10.02 1.46 14.16
C GLN A 274 -9.00 1.56 13.00
N ASP A 275 -8.30 2.69 12.87
CA ASP A 275 -7.27 2.88 11.83
C ASP A 275 -6.06 1.92 11.97
N ASP A 276 -5.74 1.51 13.20
CA ASP A 276 -4.61 0.63 13.48
C ASP A 276 -4.97 -0.83 13.15
N ASP A 277 -6.26 -1.18 13.23
CA ASP A 277 -6.80 -2.48 12.83
C ASP A 277 -6.74 -2.64 11.29
N ASP A 278 -7.14 -1.62 10.52
CA ASP A 278 -7.06 -1.66 9.05
C ASP A 278 -5.63 -1.89 8.55
N MET A 279 -4.64 -1.25 9.21
CA MET A 279 -3.22 -1.45 8.87
C MET A 279 -2.76 -2.86 9.20
N CYS A 280 -3.21 -3.42 10.33
CA CYS A 280 -2.90 -4.80 10.72
C CYS A 280 -3.50 -5.80 9.70
N LEU A 281 -4.75 -5.61 9.30
CA LEU A 281 -5.42 -6.43 8.29
C LEU A 281 -4.71 -6.37 6.93
N LEU A 282 -4.27 -5.17 6.52
CA LEU A 282 -3.50 -4.98 5.31
C LEU A 282 -2.14 -5.70 5.38
N ALA A 283 -1.43 -5.60 6.51
CA ALA A 283 -0.16 -6.31 6.71
C ALA A 283 -0.34 -7.83 6.64
N MET A 284 -1.36 -8.39 7.30
CA MET A 284 -1.68 -9.81 7.24
C MET A 284 -2.06 -10.25 5.82
N SER A 285 -2.87 -9.45 5.12
CA SER A 285 -3.24 -9.72 3.72
C SER A 285 -2.03 -9.65 2.78
N THR A 286 -1.07 -8.76 3.06
CA THR A 286 0.20 -8.67 2.33
C THR A 286 1.05 -9.93 2.47
N LEU A 287 1.06 -10.54 3.66
CA LEU A 287 1.74 -11.82 3.89
C LEU A 287 1.05 -12.97 3.13
N ASN A 288 -0.28 -12.99 3.10
CA ASN A 288 -1.05 -14.02 2.37
C ASN A 288 -0.78 -14.00 0.86
N GLU A 289 -0.53 -12.83 0.25
CA GLU A 289 -0.18 -12.73 -1.19
C GLU A 289 1.05 -13.57 -1.57
N ILE A 290 2.03 -13.72 -0.66
CA ILE A 290 3.22 -14.55 -0.89
C ILE A 290 2.82 -16.02 -1.07
N LEU A 291 1.82 -16.45 -0.30
CA LEU A 291 1.39 -17.84 -0.21
C LEU A 291 0.37 -18.24 -1.29
N TYR A 292 -0.29 -17.30 -1.97
CA TYR A 292 -1.17 -17.63 -3.09
C TYR A 292 -0.41 -18.09 -4.36
N ARG A 293 0.93 -17.96 -4.36
CA ARG A 293 1.79 -18.26 -5.52
C ARG A 293 1.96 -19.77 -5.70
N LYS A 294 1.29 -20.32 -6.69
CA LYS A 294 1.36 -21.76 -7.04
C LYS A 294 2.73 -22.22 -7.54
N CYS A 295 3.52 -21.32 -8.15
CA CYS A 295 4.84 -21.64 -8.67
C CYS A 295 5.91 -21.15 -7.69
N VAL A 296 6.58 -22.09 -7.02
CA VAL A 296 7.58 -21.78 -5.99
C VAL A 296 8.94 -22.36 -6.38
N PRO A 297 9.90 -21.52 -6.80
CA PRO A 297 11.26 -21.96 -7.15
C PRO A 297 12.00 -22.66 -6.00
N GLN A 298 13.09 -23.35 -6.31
CA GLN A 298 13.90 -24.07 -5.29
C GLN A 298 14.68 -23.11 -4.38
N GLY A 299 15.15 -21.96 -4.89
CA GLY A 299 15.96 -21.00 -4.14
C GLY A 299 15.20 -20.16 -3.10
N THR A 300 13.87 -20.27 -3.02
CA THR A 300 13.04 -19.43 -2.15
C THR A 300 12.83 -20.00 -0.75
N GLN A 301 13.48 -21.14 -0.43
CA GLN A 301 13.36 -21.80 0.87
C GLN A 301 13.56 -20.83 2.07
N PRO A 302 14.61 -19.96 2.11
CA PRO A 302 14.81 -19.03 3.21
C PRO A 302 13.64 -18.06 3.46
N LEU A 303 12.92 -17.67 2.39
CA LEU A 303 11.77 -16.77 2.49
C LEU A 303 10.63 -17.41 3.28
N PHE A 304 10.30 -18.67 2.99
CA PHE A 304 9.21 -19.39 3.67
C PHE A 304 9.57 -19.77 5.10
N ILE A 305 10.85 -20.06 5.39
CA ILE A 305 11.33 -20.29 6.75
C ILE A 305 11.16 -19.03 7.59
N GLN A 306 11.59 -17.87 7.07
CA GLN A 306 11.42 -16.60 7.78
C GLN A 306 9.93 -16.31 8.02
N LEU A 307 9.08 -16.52 7.01
CA LEU A 307 7.63 -16.37 7.13
C LEU A 307 7.07 -17.27 8.23
N TYR A 308 7.47 -18.54 8.28
CA TYR A 308 7.05 -19.46 9.33
C TYR A 308 7.53 -19.02 10.73
N HIS A 309 8.81 -18.70 10.89
CA HIS A 309 9.35 -18.26 12.18
C HIS A 309 8.66 -16.99 12.69
N SER A 310 8.45 -16.00 11.82
CA SER A 310 7.71 -14.78 12.18
C SER A 310 6.24 -15.07 12.51
N THR A 311 5.61 -16.03 11.84
CA THR A 311 4.23 -16.46 12.14
C THR A 311 4.15 -17.15 13.51
N VAL A 312 5.09 -18.05 13.82
CA VAL A 312 5.18 -18.70 15.14
C VAL A 312 5.44 -17.68 16.24
N GLN A 313 6.31 -16.70 16.00
CA GLN A 313 6.55 -15.61 16.96
C GLN A 313 5.27 -14.77 17.18
N LEU A 314 4.54 -14.44 16.12
CA LEU A 314 3.24 -13.76 16.24
C LEU A 314 2.25 -14.59 17.07
N MET A 315 2.17 -15.90 16.86
CA MET A 315 1.33 -16.79 17.66
C MET A 315 1.75 -16.77 19.14
N LYS A 316 3.05 -16.87 19.44
CA LYS A 316 3.57 -16.74 20.82
C LYS A 316 3.22 -15.40 21.46
N ASP A 317 3.35 -14.31 20.71
CA ASP A 317 3.03 -12.97 21.20
C ASP A 317 1.53 -12.80 21.48
N ILE A 318 0.68 -13.57 20.78
CA ILE A 318 -0.77 -13.63 21.03
C ILE A 318 -1.06 -14.52 22.25
N THR A 319 -0.48 -15.72 22.34
CA THR A 319 -0.86 -16.74 23.34
C THR A 319 -0.12 -16.64 24.67
N CYS A 320 1.15 -16.24 24.67
CA CYS A 320 2.02 -16.25 25.86
C CYS A 320 2.19 -14.87 26.52
N SER A 321 1.72 -13.79 25.88
CA SER A 321 1.78 -12.46 26.51
C SER A 321 0.90 -12.42 27.76
N SER A 322 1.41 -11.89 28.87
CA SER A 322 0.69 -11.67 30.14
C SER A 322 -0.50 -10.69 30.06
N SER A 323 -0.80 -10.19 28.86
CA SER A 323 -1.90 -9.29 28.53
C SER A 323 -2.95 -10.09 27.76
N SER A 324 -4.23 -9.91 28.11
CA SER A 324 -5.42 -10.52 27.52
C SER A 324 -5.66 -10.18 26.03
N ARG A 325 -4.63 -10.31 25.18
CA ARG A 325 -4.68 -9.99 23.76
C ARG A 325 -5.62 -10.91 22.99
N ILE A 326 -5.68 -12.18 23.38
CA ILE A 326 -6.55 -13.18 22.75
C ILE A 326 -8.02 -12.75 22.82
N GLU A 327 -8.44 -12.15 23.94
CA GLU A 327 -9.82 -11.69 24.15
C GLU A 327 -10.20 -10.51 23.23
N THR A 328 -9.20 -9.73 22.80
CA THR A 328 -9.39 -8.54 21.96
C THR A 328 -9.22 -8.80 20.46
N LEU A 329 -9.04 -10.06 20.04
CA LEU A 329 -8.86 -10.38 18.62
C LEU A 329 -10.15 -10.16 17.84
N SER A 330 -10.08 -9.30 16.81
CA SER A 330 -11.19 -9.11 15.88
C SER A 330 -11.41 -10.35 15.01
N ALA A 331 -12.65 -10.56 14.56
CA ALA A 331 -12.99 -11.66 13.67
C ALA A 331 -12.24 -11.57 12.33
N ASP A 332 -12.07 -10.36 11.79
CA ASP A 332 -11.36 -10.11 10.53
C ASP A 332 -9.87 -10.43 10.63
N PHE A 333 -9.23 -10.10 11.76
CA PHE A 333 -7.83 -10.46 11.99
C PHE A 333 -7.68 -11.97 12.07
N MET A 334 -8.58 -12.64 12.81
CA MET A 334 -8.57 -14.09 12.92
C MET A 334 -8.83 -14.79 11.59
N GLU A 335 -9.67 -14.21 10.72
CA GLU A 335 -9.83 -14.69 9.35
C GLU A 335 -8.49 -14.67 8.62
N LYS A 336 -7.78 -13.54 8.60
CA LYS A 336 -6.50 -13.41 7.91
C LYS A 336 -5.38 -14.24 8.50
N LEU A 337 -5.31 -14.37 9.83
CA LEU A 337 -4.36 -15.25 10.51
C LEU A 337 -4.63 -16.72 10.21
N SER A 338 -5.90 -17.15 10.29
CA SER A 338 -6.27 -18.54 9.96
C SER A 338 -5.96 -18.87 8.50
N GLU A 339 -6.18 -17.93 7.59
CA GLU A 339 -5.84 -18.05 6.18
C GLU A 339 -4.32 -18.23 5.99
N LEU A 340 -3.50 -17.39 6.62
CA LEU A 340 -2.04 -17.51 6.60
C LEU A 340 -1.58 -18.91 7.06
N LEU A 341 -2.11 -19.36 8.20
CA LEU A 341 -1.77 -20.64 8.80
C LEU A 341 -2.21 -21.82 7.92
N CYS A 342 -3.45 -21.78 7.39
CA CYS A 342 -3.95 -22.79 6.46
C CYS A 342 -3.07 -22.89 5.21
N LEU A 343 -2.71 -21.76 4.59
CA LEU A 343 -1.87 -21.75 3.40
C LEU A 343 -0.47 -22.31 3.68
N LEU A 344 0.14 -21.94 4.82
CA LEU A 344 1.42 -22.51 5.25
C LEU A 344 1.34 -24.03 5.43
N MET A 345 0.31 -24.52 6.11
CA MET A 345 0.16 -25.94 6.37
C MET A 345 -0.17 -26.71 5.10
N GLU A 346 -1.15 -26.26 4.30
CA GLU A 346 -1.58 -27.00 3.13
C GLU A 346 -0.56 -27.02 1.99
N GLN A 347 0.20 -25.93 1.81
CA GLN A 347 1.05 -25.76 0.62
C GLN A 347 2.55 -25.89 0.92
N HIS A 348 2.98 -25.60 2.16
CA HIS A 348 4.39 -25.44 2.48
C HIS A 348 4.90 -26.29 3.65
N LEU A 349 4.06 -27.10 4.30
CA LEU A 349 4.49 -27.93 5.44
C LEU A 349 5.72 -28.80 5.12
N TRP A 350 5.76 -29.41 3.93
CA TRP A 350 6.89 -30.25 3.51
C TRP A 350 8.22 -29.48 3.42
N ARG A 351 8.18 -28.17 3.14
CA ARG A 351 9.37 -27.31 3.14
C ARG A 351 9.84 -27.05 4.56
N LEU A 352 8.91 -26.87 5.48
CA LEU A 352 9.19 -26.63 6.89
C LEU A 352 9.76 -27.89 7.54
N GLU A 353 9.20 -29.07 7.25
CA GLU A 353 9.72 -30.35 7.74
C GLU A 353 11.16 -30.65 7.31
N ALA A 354 11.63 -30.05 6.21
CA ALA A 354 13.01 -30.21 5.75
C ALA A 354 14.00 -29.37 6.59
N GLU A 355 13.51 -28.39 7.36
CA GLU A 355 14.35 -27.56 8.21
C GLU A 355 14.63 -28.22 9.56
N PRO A 356 15.90 -28.28 10.01
CA PRO A 356 16.26 -28.87 11.29
C PRO A 356 15.59 -28.21 12.51
N GLY A 357 15.24 -26.93 12.39
CA GLY A 357 14.62 -26.14 13.47
C GLY A 357 13.10 -26.28 13.56
N PHE A 358 12.45 -27.03 12.66
CA PHE A 358 11.00 -27.17 12.67
C PHE A 358 10.52 -28.08 13.79
N SER A 359 9.59 -27.58 14.62
CA SER A 359 8.91 -28.34 15.66
C SER A 359 7.40 -28.33 15.44
N ALA A 360 6.87 -29.44 14.95
CA ALA A 360 5.43 -29.64 14.83
C ALA A 360 4.73 -29.54 16.19
N ILE A 361 5.36 -30.05 17.25
CA ILE A 361 4.79 -30.02 18.60
C ILE A 361 4.66 -28.59 19.11
N GLU A 362 5.67 -27.75 18.88
CA GLU A 362 5.61 -26.34 19.25
C GLU A 362 4.45 -25.63 18.54
N PHE A 363 4.35 -25.79 17.22
CA PHE A 363 3.26 -25.23 16.44
C PHE A 363 1.88 -25.68 16.94
N LEU A 364 1.69 -26.99 17.16
CA LEU A 364 0.43 -27.55 17.64
C LEU A 364 0.10 -27.09 19.06
N SER A 365 1.10 -26.91 19.92
CA SER A 365 0.91 -26.40 21.28
C SER A 365 0.39 -24.95 21.27
N LEU A 366 0.95 -24.10 20.40
CA LEU A 366 0.48 -22.72 20.21
C LEU A 366 -0.91 -22.68 19.59
N LEU A 367 -1.18 -23.53 18.60
CA LEU A 367 -2.50 -23.64 17.98
C LEU A 367 -3.55 -24.11 18.99
N PHE A 368 -3.20 -25.05 19.88
CA PHE A 368 -4.05 -25.50 20.96
C PHE A 368 -4.36 -24.37 21.95
N GLN A 369 -3.33 -23.67 22.43
CA GLN A 369 -3.50 -22.50 23.30
C GLN A 369 -4.39 -21.43 22.67
N LEU A 370 -4.18 -21.12 21.38
CA LEU A 370 -5.05 -20.21 20.66
C LEU A 370 -6.49 -20.72 20.69
N THR A 371 -6.72 -21.96 20.25
CA THR A 371 -8.05 -22.58 20.12
C THR A 371 -8.89 -22.54 21.39
N ILE A 372 -8.28 -22.81 22.56
CA ILE A 372 -9.02 -22.87 23.84
C ILE A 372 -9.36 -21.49 24.42
N HIS A 373 -8.67 -20.44 24.00
CA HIS A 373 -8.82 -19.09 24.56
C HIS A 373 -9.54 -18.10 23.62
N LEU A 374 -9.97 -18.53 22.43
CA LEU A 374 -10.62 -17.63 21.46
C LEU A 374 -11.94 -17.04 21.98
N PRO A 375 -12.21 -15.75 21.73
CA PRO A 375 -13.34 -15.04 22.34
C PRO A 375 -14.70 -15.30 21.66
N SER A 376 -14.72 -15.88 20.45
CA SER A 376 -15.95 -16.03 19.66
C SER A 376 -16.00 -17.32 18.83
N LEU A 377 -17.22 -17.79 18.56
CA LEU A 377 -17.48 -18.97 17.72
C LEU A 377 -16.93 -18.83 16.28
N PRO A 378 -17.07 -17.69 15.58
CA PRO A 378 -16.46 -17.51 14.27
C PRO A 378 -14.94 -17.69 14.30
N CYS A 379 -14.25 -17.10 15.28
CA CYS A 379 -12.80 -17.28 15.43
C CYS A 379 -12.44 -18.74 15.68
N TYR A 380 -13.21 -19.43 16.52
CA TYR A 380 -13.02 -20.85 16.81
C TYR A 380 -13.14 -21.73 15.55
N LEU A 381 -14.19 -21.53 14.73
CA LEU A 381 -14.38 -22.27 13.48
C LEU A 381 -13.23 -22.04 12.49
N ARG A 382 -12.72 -20.80 12.41
CA ARG A 382 -11.53 -20.47 11.59
C ARG A 382 -10.28 -21.19 12.08
N CYS A 383 -10.09 -21.28 13.40
CA CYS A 383 -8.99 -22.02 13.99
C CYS A 383 -9.08 -23.54 13.71
N LEU A 384 -10.28 -24.11 13.75
CA LEU A 384 -10.50 -25.52 13.38
C LEU A 384 -10.14 -25.83 11.92
N ALA A 385 -10.29 -24.86 11.01
CA ALA A 385 -9.84 -25.04 9.63
C ALA A 385 -8.32 -25.24 9.56
N VAL A 386 -7.54 -24.58 10.43
CA VAL A 386 -6.08 -24.76 10.53
C VAL A 386 -5.74 -26.17 11.03
N TRP A 387 -6.46 -26.66 12.03
CA TRP A 387 -6.32 -28.05 12.49
C TRP A 387 -6.58 -29.05 11.36
N ALA A 388 -7.68 -28.87 10.64
CA ALA A 388 -8.03 -29.73 9.51
C ALA A 388 -6.96 -29.69 8.41
N ALA A 389 -6.44 -28.50 8.09
CA ALA A 389 -5.35 -28.31 7.13
C ALA A 389 -4.08 -29.07 7.55
N PHE A 390 -3.68 -28.98 8.82
CA PHE A 390 -2.53 -29.72 9.34
C PHE A 390 -2.76 -31.24 9.28
N ILE A 391 -3.88 -31.73 9.83
CA ILE A 391 -4.20 -33.16 9.91
C ILE A 391 -4.25 -33.79 8.51
N LYS A 392 -4.80 -33.08 7.52
CA LYS A 392 -4.86 -33.52 6.11
C LYS A 392 -3.47 -33.77 5.51
N GLN A 393 -2.43 -33.08 6.00
CA GLN A 393 -1.06 -33.27 5.52
C GLN A 393 -0.34 -34.43 6.22
N ILE A 394 -0.85 -34.93 7.35
CA ILE A 394 -0.33 -36.12 8.02
C ILE A 394 -0.67 -37.35 7.17
N LYS A 395 0.16 -37.63 6.17
CA LYS A 395 0.11 -38.89 5.42
C LYS A 395 0.60 -40.01 6.31
N SER A 396 -0.02 -41.20 6.23
CA SER A 396 0.37 -42.38 7.00
C SER A 396 1.88 -42.73 6.85
N GLN A 397 2.47 -42.40 5.70
CA GLN A 397 3.89 -42.62 5.40
C GLN A 397 4.85 -41.71 6.20
N ASN A 398 4.40 -40.53 6.64
CA ASN A 398 5.21 -39.55 7.39
C ASN A 398 4.84 -39.47 8.88
N ALA A 399 3.85 -40.26 9.33
CA ALA A 399 3.35 -40.21 10.71
C ALA A 399 4.46 -40.45 11.75
N HIS A 400 5.48 -41.25 11.42
CA HIS A 400 6.69 -41.48 12.23
C HIS A 400 7.46 -40.22 12.62
N ARG A 401 7.39 -39.13 11.84
CA ARG A 401 8.02 -37.83 12.17
C ARG A 401 7.31 -37.09 13.32
N TYR A 402 6.06 -37.46 13.57
CA TYR A 402 5.21 -36.86 14.60
C TYR A 402 5.08 -37.75 15.84
N TYR A 403 5.66 -38.96 15.79
CA TYR A 403 5.81 -39.86 16.92
C TYR A 403 7.22 -39.72 17.51
N THR A 404 7.58 -38.58 18.10
CA THR A 404 8.73 -38.59 19.00
C THR A 404 8.38 -39.43 20.22
N THR A 405 9.11 -40.52 20.39
CA THR A 405 9.08 -41.42 21.54
C THR A 405 9.74 -40.78 22.77
N ASP A 406 9.50 -39.49 22.99
CA ASP A 406 9.80 -38.85 24.26
C ASP A 406 8.48 -38.53 24.92
N THR A 407 8.25 -39.32 25.97
CA THR A 407 7.18 -39.30 26.93
C THR A 407 6.61 -37.89 27.09
N ILE A 408 5.45 -37.68 26.46
CA ILE A 408 4.55 -36.58 26.77
C ILE A 408 4.21 -36.72 28.26
N THR A 409 4.99 -36.04 29.08
CA THR A 409 4.61 -35.75 30.46
C THR A 409 3.66 -34.55 30.37
N ILE A 410 2.46 -34.79 29.83
CA ILE A 410 1.34 -33.85 30.02
C ILE A 410 1.16 -33.77 31.53
N CYS A 411 1.35 -32.57 32.06
CA CYS A 411 1.10 -32.19 33.44
C CYS A 411 -0.14 -32.89 34.00
N ALA A 412 0.10 -33.92 34.80
CA ALA A 412 -0.85 -34.41 35.79
C ALA A 412 -0.78 -33.53 37.04
N GLU A 413 -1.01 -32.22 36.88
CA GLU A 413 -1.21 -31.29 38.00
C GLU A 413 -2.40 -30.39 37.69
N SER A 414 -3.57 -31.01 37.61
CA SER A 414 -4.85 -30.35 37.85
C SER A 414 -5.83 -31.34 38.48
N ARG A 415 -5.43 -31.94 39.61
CA ARG A 415 -6.33 -32.43 40.66
C ARG A 415 -5.63 -32.33 42.01
N ARG A 416 -5.67 -31.14 42.59
CA ARG A 416 -5.91 -30.91 44.03
C ARG A 416 -6.42 -29.51 44.24
#